data_AF-A0A1B7W341-F1
#
_entry.id   AF-A0A1B7W341-F1
#
_cell.length_a   1.000
_cell.length_b   1.000
_cell.length_c   1.000
_cell.angle_alpha   90.00
_cell.angle_beta   90.00
_cell.angle_gamma   90.00
#
_symmetry.space_group_name_H-M   'P 1'
#
loop_
_entity.id
_entity.type
_entity.pdbx_description
1 polymer ?
#
loop_
_entity_poly.entity_id
_entity_poly.type
_entity_poly.pdbx_seq_one_letter_code
_entity_poly.pdbx_strand_id
1 'polypeptide(L)' 'FFPHDILLVAHGASVLGAAMGLVGDIAKTEVKASLCSLVKVVRQDSQWLLELKGDTSHLTKIEELVRFV' A
#
# COMPACT_ATOMS: atom_id res chain seq x y z
N PHE A 1 24.20 6.03 7.58
CA PHE A 1 23.41 5.15 6.69
C PHE A 1 21.96 5.27 7.11
N PHE A 2 21.10 5.73 6.21
CA PHE A 2 19.64 5.64 6.38
C PHE A 2 19.18 4.26 5.87
N PRO A 3 18.09 3.69 6.40
CA PRO A 3 17.56 2.44 5.86
C PRO A 3 17.13 2.65 4.40
N HIS A 4 17.43 1.67 3.54
CA HIS A 4 17.02 1.69 2.13
C HIS A 4 15.51 1.49 1.98
N ASP A 5 14.91 0.71 2.87
CA ASP A 5 13.48 0.40 2.90
C ASP A 5 12.86 0.80 4.24
N ILE A 6 11.63 1.33 4.21
CA ILE A 6 10.85 1.73 5.39
C ILE A 6 9.51 1.01 5.35
N LEU A 7 9.16 0.33 6.44
CA LEU A 7 7.83 -0.29 6.62
C LEU A 7 6.95 0.61 7.49
N LEU A 8 5.79 0.99 6.96
CA LEU A 8 4.73 1.69 7.69
C LEU A 8 3.54 0.75 7.86
N VAL A 9 3.07 0.59 9.09
CA VAL A 9 1.88 -0.23 9.41
C VAL A 9 0.74 0.71 9.80
N ALA A 10 -0.37 0.65 9.07
CA ALA A 10 -1.50 1.55 9.25
C ALA A 10 -2.82 0.94 8.77
N HIS A 11 -3.94 1.65 8.98
CA HIS A 11 -5.26 1.26 8.49
C HIS A 11 -5.46 1.63 7.02
N GLY A 12 -6.46 1.02 6.37
CA GLY A 12 -6.68 1.17 4.92
C GLY A 12 -6.83 2.63 4.46
N ALA A 13 -7.54 3.47 5.22
CA ALA A 13 -7.66 4.90 4.91
C ALA A 13 -6.32 5.65 4.95
N SER A 14 -5.46 5.33 5.94
CA SER A 14 -4.14 5.92 6.08
C SER A 14 -3.19 5.45 4.98
N VAL A 15 -3.23 4.16 4.62
CA VAL A 15 -2.44 3.59 3.52
C VAL A 15 -2.84 4.26 2.20
N LEU A 16 -4.13 4.36 1.92
CA LEU A 16 -4.65 5.02 0.72
C LEU A 16 -4.22 6.50 0.65
N GLY A 17 -4.41 7.24 1.75
CA GLY A 17 -4.02 8.65 1.82
C GLY A 17 -2.51 8.87 1.63
N ALA A 18 -1.67 8.02 2.22
CA ALA A 18 -0.23 8.07 2.04
C ALA A 18 0.18 7.79 0.59
N ALA A 19 -0.41 6.77 -0.04
CA ALA A 19 -0.15 6.44 -1.44
C ALA A 19 -0.62 7.58 -2.38
N MET A 20 -1.77 8.18 -2.12
CA MET A 20 -2.25 9.37 -2.85
C MET A 20 -1.30 10.56 -2.73
N GLY A 21 -0.75 10.80 -1.54
CA GLY A 21 0.21 11.89 -1.32
C GLY A 21 1.53 11.74 -2.07
N LEU A 22 1.94 10.50 -2.37
CA LEU A 22 3.21 10.21 -3.05
C LEU A 22 3.05 10.01 -4.56
N VAL A 23 2.09 9.16 -4.97
CA VAL A 23 1.91 8.72 -6.37
C VAL A 23 0.80 9.50 -7.07
N GLY A 24 -0.01 10.27 -6.33
CA GLY A 24 -1.11 11.06 -6.88
C GLY A 24 -2.42 10.29 -7.01
N ASP A 25 -3.35 10.84 -7.79
CA ASP A 25 -4.75 10.37 -7.86
C ASP A 25 -4.91 8.94 -8.38
N ILE A 26 -3.94 8.40 -9.12
CA ILE A 26 -3.95 7.00 -9.58
C ILE A 26 -4.05 6.00 -8.41
N ALA A 27 -3.55 6.37 -7.22
CA ALA A 27 -3.67 5.54 -6.03
C ALA A 27 -5.13 5.29 -5.61
N LYS A 28 -6.06 6.21 -5.93
CA LYS A 28 -7.49 6.07 -5.60
C LYS A 28 -8.15 4.86 -6.24
N THR A 29 -7.73 4.51 -7.45
CA THR A 29 -8.32 3.39 -8.21
C THR A 29 -7.49 2.12 -8.10
N GLU A 30 -6.18 2.25 -7.87
CA GLU A 30 -5.26 1.12 -7.91
C GLU A 30 -4.99 0.48 -6.55
N VAL A 31 -5.02 1.25 -5.45
CA VAL A 31 -4.67 0.73 -4.12
C VAL A 31 -5.81 -0.11 -3.53
N LYS A 32 -5.51 -1.37 -3.23
CA LYS A 32 -6.37 -2.30 -2.51
C LYS A 32 -5.82 -2.52 -1.10
N ALA A 33 -6.29 -1.73 -0.15
CA ALA A 33 -5.85 -1.83 1.25
C ALA A 33 -6.65 -2.88 2.04
N SER A 34 -6.64 -4.13 1.58
CA SER A 34 -7.20 -5.26 2.34
C SER A 34 -6.33 -5.59 3.56
N LEU A 35 -6.87 -6.39 4.48
CA LEU A 35 -6.18 -6.75 5.72
C LEU A 35 -4.81 -7.37 5.43
N CYS A 36 -3.80 -6.85 6.13
CA CYS A 36 -2.40 -7.24 5.98
C CYS A 36 -1.86 -7.20 4.54
N SER A 37 -2.49 -6.46 3.63
CA SER A 37 -1.94 -6.26 2.29
C SER A 37 -0.73 -5.34 2.30
N LEU A 38 0.18 -5.54 1.34
CA LEU A 38 1.34 -4.68 1.14
C LEU A 38 1.12 -3.73 -0.04
N VAL A 39 1.25 -2.44 0.24
CA VAL A 39 1.35 -1.39 -0.75
C VAL A 39 2.81 -0.92 -0.76
N LYS A 40 3.44 -0.92 -1.94
CA LYS A 40 4.84 -0.54 -2.09
C LYS A 40 4.93 0.64 -3.03
N VAL A 41 5.51 1.73 -2.53
CA VAL A 41 5.78 2.95 -3.28
C VAL A 41 7.30 3.12 -3.36
N VAL A 42 7.83 3.26 -4.57
CA VAL A 42 9.26 3.36 -4.84
C VAL A 42 9.55 4.68 -5.53
N ARG A 43 10.59 5.38 -5.08
CA ARG A 43 11.10 6.55 -5.78
C ARG A 43 12.06 6.11 -6.87
N GLN A 44 11.75 6.44 -8.12
CA GLN A 44 12.68 6.34 -9.25
C GLN A 44 12.92 7.75 -9.78
N ASP A 45 14.16 8.22 -9.72
CA ASP A 45 14.56 9.59 -10.02
C ASP A 45 13.69 10.63 -9.26
N SER A 46 12.90 11.40 -10.00
CA SER A 46 11.99 12.44 -9.49
C SER A 46 10.53 11.98 -9.42
N GLN A 47 10.24 10.70 -9.63
CA GLN A 47 8.89 10.14 -9.66
C GLN A 47 8.69 9.07 -8.59
N TRP A 48 7.45 8.97 -8.11
CA TRP A 48 7.01 7.90 -7.23
C TRP A 48 6.16 6.92 -8.04
N LEU A 49 6.46 5.63 -7.89
CA LEU A 49 5.78 4.54 -8.59
C LEU A 49 5.11 3.63 -7.58
N LEU A 50 3.89 3.18 -7.93
CA LEU A 50 3.16 2.18 -7.16
C LEU A 50 3.54 0.77 -7.68
N GLU A 51 4.45 0.10 -6.98
CA GLU A 51 4.98 -1.21 -7.37
C GLU A 51 4.08 -2.35 -6.90
N LEU A 52 3.61 -2.28 -5.64
CA LEU A 52 2.61 -3.22 -5.10
C LEU A 52 1.34 -2.46 -4.73
N LYS A 53 0.20 -3.03 -5.12
CA LYS A 53 -1.12 -2.39 -5.07
C LYS A 53 -2.04 -2.96 -4.00
N GLY A 54 -1.49 -3.69 -3.02
CA GLY A 54 -2.25 -4.53 -2.10
C GLY A 54 -1.86 -6.01 -2.21
N ASP A 55 -0.56 -6.28 -2.25
CA ASP A 55 -0.05 -7.65 -2.33
C ASP A 55 -0.40 -8.45 -1.08
N THR A 56 -0.93 -9.64 -1.28
CA THR A 56 -1.28 -10.59 -0.23
C THR A 56 -0.60 -11.94 -0.45
N SER A 57 0.37 -12.02 -1.37
CA SER A 57 1.07 -13.26 -1.72
C SER A 57 1.82 -13.90 -0.55
N HIS A 58 2.18 -13.10 0.46
CA HIS A 58 2.82 -13.55 1.68
C HIS A 58 1.85 -14.18 2.71
N LEU A 59 0.53 -14.06 2.51
CA LEU A 59 -0.47 -14.58 3.42
C LEU A 59 -0.87 -16.01 3.05
N THR A 60 -0.87 -16.92 4.03
CA THR A 60 -1.43 -18.27 3.85
C THR A 60 -2.96 -18.28 3.80
N LYS A 61 -3.60 -17.26 4.40
CA LYS A 61 -5.05 -17.06 4.38
C LYS A 61 -5.32 -15.60 4.08
N ILE A 62 -6.12 -15.36 3.04
CA ILE A 62 -6.50 -14.02 2.60
C ILE A 62 -7.91 -13.74 3.12
N GLU A 63 -8.10 -12.55 3.71
CA GLU A 63 -9.44 -12.09 4.06
C GLU A 63 -10.17 -11.66 2.78
N GLU A 64 -11.21 -12.41 2.40
CA GLU A 64 -12.06 -12.06 1.24
C GLU A 64 -13.28 -11.23 1.62
N LEU A 65 -13.66 -11.22 2.90
CA LEU A 65 -14.89 -10.58 3.37
C LEU A 65 -14.62 -9.74 4.63
N VAL A 66 -14.65 -8.42 4.48
CA VAL A 66 -14.55 -7.50 5.62
C VAL A 66 -15.88 -7.52 6.37
N ARG A 67 -15.90 -8.07 7.58
CA ARG A 67 -17.05 -7.98 8.48
C ARG A 67 -16.93 -6.72 9.32
N PHE A 68 -17.76 -5.72 9.03
CA PHE A 68 -17.90 -4.57 9.91
C PHE A 68 -18.69 -5.02 11.16
N VAL A 69 -18.09 -4.83 12.34
CA VAL A 69 -18.78 -4.91 13.64
C VAL A 69 -19.21 -3.52 14.09
#